data_AF-A0A0K0D8W2-F1
#
_entry.id   AF-A0A0K0D8W2-F1
#
_cell.length_a   1.000
_cell.length_b   1.000
_cell.length_c   1.000
_cell.angle_alpha   90.00
_cell.angle_beta   90.00
_cell.angle_gamma   90.00
#
_symmetry.space_group_name_H-M   'P 1'
#
loop_
_entity.id
_entity.type
_entity.pdbx_description
1 polymer ?
#
loop_
_entity_poly.entity_id
_entity_poly.type
_entity_poly.pdbx_seq_one_letter_code
_entity_poly.pdbx_strand_id
1 'polypeptide(L)'
;MTSQNYSTFTEPFSPGIQVEYVRTVGDSLGVVNLTPAAFHCLADKLTELLIRCSKTARKLAIHGRRRTVLVDDVQNALRMMNITVIPSVCLHG
;
A
#
# COMPACT_ATOMS: atom_id res chain seq x y z
N MET A 1 -12.37 -31.55 -29.13
CA MET A 1 -12.44 -30.07 -29.26
C MET A 1 -13.01 -29.52 -27.97
N THR A 2 -12.17 -29.00 -27.08
CA THR A 2 -12.59 -28.39 -25.80
C THR A 2 -12.28 -26.90 -25.86
N SER A 3 -13.32 -26.07 -25.94
CA SER A 3 -13.21 -24.61 -25.89
C SER A 3 -12.84 -24.17 -24.48
N GLN A 4 -11.68 -23.53 -24.33
CA GLN A 4 -11.31 -22.82 -23.12
C GLN A 4 -12.03 -21.47 -23.09
N ASN A 5 -12.98 -21.31 -22.16
CA ASN A 5 -13.57 -20.02 -21.83
C ASN A 5 -12.52 -19.17 -21.11
N TYR A 6 -11.90 -18.23 -21.82
CA TYR A 6 -11.19 -17.12 -21.19
C TYR A 6 -12.24 -16.14 -20.67
N SER A 7 -12.60 -16.28 -19.39
CA SER A 7 -13.37 -15.26 -18.69
C SER A 7 -12.47 -14.06 -18.47
N THR A 8 -12.43 -13.14 -19.43
CA THR A 8 -11.79 -11.83 -19.26
C THR A 8 -12.71 -10.97 -18.39
N PHE A 9 -12.73 -11.27 -17.11
CA PHE A 9 -13.29 -10.37 -16.11
C PHE A 9 -12.13 -9.52 -15.57
N THR A 10 -11.69 -8.55 -16.38
CA THR A 10 -10.98 -7.41 -15.81
C THR A 10 -12.00 -6.63 -15.00
N GLU A 11 -12.20 -7.03 -13.74
CA GLU A 11 -12.74 -6.11 -12.76
C GLU A 11 -11.89 -4.83 -12.84
N PRO A 12 -12.50 -3.65 -12.83
CA PRO A 12 -11.74 -2.43 -12.67
C PRO A 12 -10.91 -2.59 -11.40
N PHE A 13 -9.58 -2.65 -11.55
CA PHE A 13 -8.66 -2.53 -10.42
C PHE A 13 -9.01 -1.21 -9.74
N SER A 14 -9.84 -1.26 -8.69
CA SER A 14 -10.01 -0.13 -7.80
C SER A 14 -8.65 0.04 -7.13
N PRO A 15 -7.96 1.18 -7.30
CA PRO A 15 -6.59 1.36 -6.82
C PRO A 15 -6.49 1.48 -5.29
N GLY A 16 -7.45 0.93 -4.56
CA GLY A 16 -7.54 0.96 -3.11
C GLY A 16 -7.23 -0.38 -2.47
N ILE A 17 -6.72 -0.32 -1.25
CA ILE A 17 -6.54 -1.50 -0.41
C ILE A 17 -7.91 -2.11 -0.14
N GLN A 18 -8.03 -3.43 -0.33
CA GLN A 18 -9.26 -4.13 -0.02
C GLN A 18 -9.48 -4.19 1.49
N VAL A 19 -10.72 -3.98 1.91
CA VAL A 19 -11.12 -4.03 3.32
C VAL A 19 -10.81 -5.40 3.94
N GLU A 20 -10.95 -6.47 3.17
CA GLU A 20 -10.64 -7.84 3.61
C GLU A 20 -9.16 -8.02 3.97
N TYR A 21 -8.26 -7.35 3.23
CA TYR A 21 -6.84 -7.34 3.57
C TYR A 21 -6.60 -6.63 4.91
N VAL A 22 -7.23 -5.47 5.12
CA VAL A 22 -7.10 -4.72 6.38
C VAL A 22 -7.64 -5.54 7.56
N ARG A 23 -8.76 -6.25 7.38
CA ARG A 23 -9.30 -7.17 8.38
C ARG A 23 -8.30 -8.27 8.72
N THR A 24 -7.81 -8.96 7.70
CA THR A 24 -6.86 -10.08 7.87
C THR A 24 -5.60 -9.64 8.63
N VAL A 25 -5.04 -8.48 8.27
CA VAL A 25 -3.88 -7.92 8.98
C VAL A 25 -4.25 -7.51 10.41
N GLY A 26 -5.40 -6.87 10.61
CA GLY A 26 -5.90 -6.51 11.94
C GLY A 26 -6.02 -7.72 12.87
N ASP A 27 -6.63 -8.80 12.38
CA ASP A 27 -6.79 -10.05 13.13
C ASP A 27 -5.42 -10.65 13.49
N SER A 28 -4.46 -10.63 12.55
CA SER A 28 -3.09 -11.12 12.80
C SER A 28 -2.32 -10.34 13.87
N LEU A 29 -2.69 -9.07 14.07
CA LEU A 29 -2.10 -8.18 15.08
C LEU A 29 -2.88 -8.20 16.41
N GLY A 30 -3.91 -9.04 16.53
CA GLY A 30 -4.78 -9.10 17.71
C GLY A 30 -5.74 -7.92 17.84
N VAL A 31 -5.96 -7.16 16.75
CA VAL A 31 -6.91 -6.04 16.72
C VAL A 31 -8.32 -6.58 16.56
N VAL A 32 -8.96 -6.87 17.69
CA VAL A 32 -10.33 -7.40 17.76
C VAL A 32 -11.35 -6.30 18.09
N ASN A 33 -12.63 -6.57 17.80
CA ASN A 33 -13.78 -5.70 18.13
C ASN A 33 -13.87 -4.36 17.37
N LEU A 34 -13.25 -4.25 16.20
CA LEU A 34 -13.48 -3.11 15.31
C LEU A 34 -14.82 -3.25 14.57
N THR A 35 -15.51 -2.13 14.38
CA THR A 35 -16.73 -2.09 13.57
C THR A 35 -16.38 -2.26 12.09
N PRO A 36 -17.29 -2.78 11.25
CA PRO A 36 -17.07 -2.83 9.80
C PRO A 36 -16.67 -1.47 9.22
N ALA A 37 -17.30 -0.38 9.68
CA ALA A 37 -16.99 0.98 9.26
C ALA A 37 -15.54 1.40 9.58
N ALA A 38 -14.97 0.92 10.69
CA ALA A 38 -13.58 1.19 11.02
C ALA A 38 -12.61 0.54 10.02
N PHE A 39 -12.89 -0.70 9.58
CA PHE A 39 -12.07 -1.36 8.55
C PHE A 39 -12.13 -0.65 7.20
N HIS A 40 -13.30 -0.17 6.79
CA HIS A 40 -13.44 0.66 5.59
C HIS A 40 -12.64 1.96 5.70
N CYS A 41 -12.77 2.68 6.82
CA CYS A 41 -12.03 3.91 7.08
C CYS A 41 -10.51 3.69 7.07
N LEU A 42 -10.04 2.58 7.63
CA LEU A 42 -8.62 2.21 7.59
C LEU A 42 -8.15 1.91 6.16
N ALA A 43 -8.93 1.17 5.37
CA ALA A 43 -8.62 0.90 3.98
C ALA A 43 -8.49 2.20 3.16
N ASP A 44 -9.40 3.15 3.36
CA ASP A 44 -9.36 4.47 2.70
C ASP A 44 -8.12 5.27 3.11
N LYS A 45 -7.85 5.35 4.42
CA LYS A 45 -6.67 6.07 4.94
C LYS A 45 -5.36 5.48 4.45
N LEU A 46 -5.23 4.15 4.43
CA LEU A 46 -4.04 3.48 3.91
C LEU A 46 -3.87 3.73 2.41
N THR A 47 -4.97 3.70 1.66
CA THR A 47 -4.97 4.04 0.22
C THR A 47 -4.50 5.47 -0.02
N GLU A 48 -5.04 6.44 0.72
CA GLU A 48 -4.62 7.85 0.63
C GLU A 48 -3.14 8.01 0.94
N LEU A 49 -2.66 7.33 2.00
CA LEU A 49 -1.27 7.35 2.42
C LEU A 49 -0.34 6.80 1.32
N LEU A 50 -0.68 5.66 0.73
CA LEU A 50 0.09 5.08 -0.38
C LEU A 50 0.13 6.00 -1.60
N ILE A 51 -0.99 6.62 -1.95
CA ILE A 51 -1.06 7.58 -3.07
C ILE A 51 -0.15 8.78 -2.79
N ARG A 52 -0.20 9.35 -1.57
CA ARG A 52 0.62 10.49 -1.18
C ARG A 52 2.11 10.13 -1.18
N CYS A 53 2.47 8.98 -0.62
CA CYS A 53 3.84 8.48 -0.62
C CYS A 53 4.37 8.28 -2.04
N SER A 54 3.58 7.63 -2.90
CA SER A 54 3.92 7.38 -4.31
C SER A 54 4.13 8.68 -5.08
N LYS A 55 3.27 9.69 -4.88
CA LYS A 55 3.42 11.02 -5.48
C LYS A 55 4.70 11.71 -5.01
N THR A 56 5.02 11.64 -3.73
CA THR A 56 6.24 12.24 -3.16
C THR A 56 7.51 11.53 -3.67
N ALA A 57 7.54 10.19 -3.66
CA ALA A 57 8.66 9.41 -4.19
C ALA A 57 8.88 9.70 -5.69
N ARG A 58 7.80 9.83 -6.47
CA ARG A 58 7.89 10.23 -7.88
C ARG A 58 8.49 11.62 -8.06
N LYS A 59 8.13 12.60 -7.21
CA LYS A 59 8.75 13.94 -7.24
C LYS A 59 10.26 13.87 -6.99
N LEU A 60 10.70 13.05 -6.04
CA LEU A 60 12.12 12.84 -5.76
C LEU A 60 12.86 12.21 -6.95
N ALA A 61 12.27 11.19 -7.58
CA ALA A 61 12.84 10.59 -8.79
C ALA A 61 12.97 11.61 -9.94
N ILE A 62 11.93 12.43 -10.16
CA ILE A 62 11.95 13.51 -11.17
C ILE A 62 13.03 14.55 -10.85
N HIS A 63 13.16 14.95 -9.58
CA HIS A 63 14.20 15.88 -9.15
C HIS A 63 15.61 15.32 -9.43
N GLY A 64 15.79 14.02 -9.23
CA GLY A 64 17.00 13.28 -9.62
C GLY A 64 17.15 13.01 -11.12
N ARG A 65 16.28 13.59 -11.98
CA ARG A 65 16.24 13.38 -13.45
C ARG A 65 16.08 11.90 -13.85
N ARG A 66 15.46 11.09 -13.01
CA ARG A 66 15.20 9.67 -13.26
C ARG A 66 13.75 9.46 -13.67
N ARG A 67 13.54 8.49 -14.57
CA ARG A 67 12.20 7.99 -14.93
C ARG A 67 11.71 6.90 -13.98
N THR A 68 12.62 6.25 -13.26
CA THR A 68 12.35 5.13 -12.36
C THR A 68 12.46 5.59 -10.90
N VAL A 69 11.47 5.21 -10.09
CA VAL A 69 11.48 5.40 -8.64
C VAL A 69 12.35 4.32 -7.99
N LEU A 70 13.28 4.74 -7.13
CA LEU A 70 14.16 3.86 -6.37
C LEU A 70 13.65 3.67 -4.94
N VAL A 71 14.17 2.66 -4.25
CA VAL A 71 13.86 2.39 -2.83
C VAL A 71 14.17 3.62 -1.97
N ASP A 72 15.28 4.31 -2.23
CA ASP A 72 15.66 5.52 -1.50
C ASP A 72 14.64 6.66 -1.65
N ASP A 73 14.00 6.80 -2.82
CA ASP A 73 12.95 7.79 -3.01
C ASP A 73 11.73 7.49 -2.14
N VAL A 74 11.38 6.20 -1.99
CA VAL A 74 10.28 5.74 -1.14
C VAL A 74 10.62 5.94 0.33
N GLN A 75 11.83 5.56 0.75
CA GLN A 75 12.29 5.77 2.13
C GLN A 75 12.32 7.26 2.49
N ASN A 76 12.84 8.11 1.60
CA ASN A 76 12.85 9.56 1.78
C ASN A 76 11.43 10.12 1.82
N ALA A 77 10.52 9.66 0.95
CA ALA A 77 9.11 10.06 0.97
C ALA A 77 8.42 9.70 2.29
N LEU A 78 8.66 8.50 2.82
CA LEU A 78 8.12 8.06 4.12
C LEU A 78 8.68 8.91 5.27
N ARG A 79 9.98 9.21 5.27
CA ARG A 79 10.59 10.14 6.24
C ARG A 79 9.98 11.54 6.17
N MET A 80 9.75 12.09 4.97
CA MET A 80 9.09 13.38 4.78
C MET A 80 7.63 13.39 5.27
N MET A 81 6.98 12.22 5.31
CA MET A 81 5.63 12.04 5.83
C MET A 81 5.60 11.73 7.34
N ASN A 82 6.75 11.75 8.02
CA ASN A 82 6.93 11.35 9.42
C ASN A 82 6.47 9.90 9.69
N ILE A 83 6.56 9.04 8.68
CA ILE A 83 6.27 7.60 8.81
C ILE A 83 7.59 6.90 9.06
N THR A 84 7.76 6.39 10.28
CA THR A 84 8.95 5.62 10.65
C THR A 84 8.82 4.21 10.07
N VAL A 85 9.77 3.84 9.22
CA VAL A 85 9.91 2.47 8.72
C VAL A 85 11.04 1.84 9.50
N ILE A 86 10.76 0.74 10.22
CA ILE A 86 11.81 -0.04 10.88
C ILE A 86 12.56 -0.79 9.77
N PRO A 87 13.87 -0.54 9.55
CA PRO A 87 14.62 -1.27 8.55
C PRO A 87 14.66 -2.76 8.92
N SER A 88 14.47 -3.64 7.94
CA SER A 88 14.36 -5.10 8.08
C SER A 88 15.54 -5.75 8.82
N VAL A 89 16.67 -5.03 8.91
CA VAL A 89 17.91 -5.46 9.58
C VAL A 89 17.82 -5.40 11.11
N CYS A 90 16.82 -4.71 11.68
CA CYS A 90 16.67 -4.56 13.13
C CYS A 90 15.73 -5.60 13.78
N LEU A 91 15.14 -6.52 13.02
CA LEU A 91 14.20 -7.55 13.53
C LEU A 91 14.86 -8.91 13.84
N HIS A 92 16.19 -9.01 13.74
CA HIS A 92 16.97 -10.22 14.07
C HIS A 92 18.05 -9.96 15.15
N GLY A 93 17.80 -9.02 16.06
CA GLY A 93 18.66 -8.78 17.23
C GLY A 93 18.25 -9.62 18.41
#